data_AF-A0A965MYR9-F1
#
_entry.id   AF-A0A965MYR9-F1
#
_cell.length_a   1.000
_cell.length_b   1.000
_cell.length_c   1.000
_cell.angle_alpha   90.00
_cell.angle_beta   90.00
_cell.angle_gamma   90.00
#
_symmetry.space_group_name_H-M   'P 1'
#
loop_
_entity.id
_entity.type
_entity.pdbx_description
1 polymer ?
#
loop_
_entity_poly.entity_id
_entity_poly.type
_entity_poly.pdbx_seq_one_letter_code
_entity_poly.pdbx_strand_id
1 'polypeptide(L)'
;MNWKLFNTITKEFFSMRLMAVALFVFLAAIAIATFIESLYGIQATKILVYNHWWFEILLVYLGLSLISNIVKYRMWQREKIAMLTFHLSFILILIGAGVTRFVGFEGIMVVPEGSEVNFIYSGEPHILVHVQNPKKKESSATFTEKKLLSVITNNEFELEYEFEGKPLTISYVDFKAKCNKAIESNPSISESGIELFTNIERNWNISNAENTPLEAPGIEIKAFGDSLKIKTAVPIEVIKMSELRQEEQKTGIQDSSKIKTIPIKTWYPFTTRTLYKVGNEQFVFNRILKNSRRGLVPTGNLKEGLDYLTVNVSFAGKGLRRW
;
A
#
# COMPACT_ATOMS: atom_id res chain seq x y z
N MET A 1 -36.57 -27.23 29.24
CA MET A 1 -35.17 -26.98 29.68
C MET A 1 -35.17 -26.90 31.20
N ASN A 2 -34.47 -27.80 31.91
CA ASN A 2 -34.55 -27.92 33.36
C ASN A 2 -33.95 -26.68 34.05
N TRP A 3 -34.73 -25.94 34.85
CA TRP A 3 -34.29 -24.70 35.53
C TRP A 3 -33.03 -24.90 36.39
N LYS A 4 -32.89 -26.07 37.02
CA LYS A 4 -31.68 -26.45 37.76
C LYS A 4 -30.46 -26.60 36.85
N LEU A 5 -30.63 -27.17 35.65
CA LEU A 5 -29.55 -27.36 34.68
C LEU A 5 -29.07 -26.01 34.14
N PHE A 6 -30.00 -25.10 33.83
CA PHE A 6 -29.71 -23.74 33.41
C PHE A 6 -28.91 -22.97 34.47
N ASN A 7 -29.32 -23.02 35.74
CA ASN A 7 -28.61 -22.37 36.84
C ASN A 7 -27.22 -22.96 37.12
N THR A 8 -27.02 -24.25 36.88
CA THR A 8 -25.69 -24.87 37.04
C THR A 8 -24.76 -24.43 35.92
N ILE A 9 -25.25 -24.44 34.67
CA ILE A 9 -24.47 -24.01 33.50
C ILE A 9 -24.08 -22.53 33.61
N THR A 10 -25.00 -21.64 34.01
CA THR A 10 -24.68 -20.22 34.16
C THR A 10 -23.68 -19.96 35.29
N LYS A 11 -23.71 -20.74 36.38
CA LYS A 11 -22.73 -20.62 37.47
C LYS A 11 -21.32 -21.04 37.08
N GLU A 12 -21.19 -22.11 36.28
CA GLU A 12 -19.90 -22.55 35.76
C GLU A 12 -19.38 -21.61 34.66
N PHE A 13 -20.28 -21.15 33.79
CA PHE A 13 -19.95 -20.23 32.70
C PHE A 13 -19.47 -18.87 33.22
N PHE A 14 -20.03 -18.36 34.32
CA PHE A 14 -19.56 -17.13 34.99
C PHE A 14 -18.67 -17.42 36.22
N SER A 15 -17.87 -18.48 36.16
CA SER A 15 -16.91 -18.80 37.22
C SER A 15 -15.65 -17.92 37.13
N MET A 16 -15.00 -17.67 38.28
CA MET A 16 -13.72 -16.93 38.33
C MET A 16 -12.63 -17.60 37.49
N ARG A 17 -12.66 -18.93 37.37
CA ARG A 17 -11.71 -19.70 36.54
C ARG A 17 -11.91 -19.40 35.06
N LEU A 18 -13.15 -19.48 34.56
CA LEU A 18 -13.43 -19.21 33.15
C LEU A 18 -13.14 -17.75 32.79
N MET A 19 -13.43 -16.81 33.71
CA MET A 19 -13.09 -15.40 33.53
C MET A 19 -11.57 -15.19 33.42
N ALA A 20 -10.77 -15.84 34.27
CA ALA A 20 -9.31 -15.74 34.19
C ALA A 20 -8.81 -16.30 32.84
N VAL A 21 -9.34 -17.43 32.39
CA VAL A 21 -9.03 -17.99 31.07
C VAL A 21 -9.39 -16.99 29.96
N ALA A 22 -10.59 -16.42 29.97
CA ALA A 22 -11.00 -15.44 28.98
C ALA A 22 -10.12 -14.18 28.99
N LEU A 23 -9.65 -13.74 30.16
CA LEU A 23 -8.70 -12.63 30.27
C LEU A 23 -7.35 -12.98 29.65
N PHE A 24 -6.86 -14.21 29.82
CA PHE A 24 -5.66 -14.70 29.14
C PHE A 24 -5.84 -14.77 27.62
N VAL A 25 -6.99 -15.25 27.15
CA VAL A 25 -7.32 -15.24 25.71
C VAL A 25 -7.35 -13.82 25.18
N PHE A 26 -7.94 -12.88 25.91
CA PHE A 26 -7.97 -11.47 25.54
C PHE A 26 -6.56 -10.88 25.47
N LEU A 27 -5.71 -11.14 26.46
CA LEU A 27 -4.30 -10.70 26.48
C LEU A 27 -3.51 -11.27 25.29
N ALA A 28 -3.69 -12.56 25.00
CA ALA A 28 -3.05 -13.21 23.85
C ALA A 28 -3.55 -12.61 22.52
N ALA A 29 -4.87 -12.36 22.40
CA ALA A 29 -5.46 -11.76 21.22
C ALA A 29 -4.90 -10.36 20.95
N ILE A 30 -4.82 -9.48 21.95
CA ILE A 30 -4.26 -8.14 21.76
C ILE A 30 -2.76 -8.18 21.47
N ALA A 31 -1.99 -9.09 22.08
CA ALA A 31 -0.57 -9.25 21.80
C ALA A 31 -0.35 -9.70 20.34
N ILE A 32 -1.10 -10.69 19.87
CA ILE A 32 -1.06 -11.16 18.48
C ILE A 32 -1.49 -10.03 17.54
N ALA A 33 -2.54 -9.27 17.89
CA ALA A 33 -3.01 -8.13 17.10
C ALA A 33 -1.91 -7.07 16.90
N THR A 34 -1.12 -6.76 17.95
CA THR A 34 0.02 -5.85 17.85
C THR A 34 1.10 -6.36 16.90
N PHE A 35 1.42 -7.66 16.92
CA PHE A 35 2.38 -8.24 15.97
C PHE A 35 1.85 -8.20 14.53
N ILE A 36 0.58 -8.54 14.32
CA ILE A 36 -0.06 -8.46 13.00
C ILE A 36 -0.02 -7.02 12.48
N GLU A 37 -0.31 -6.04 13.33
CA GLU A 37 -0.30 -4.63 12.94
C GLU A 37 1.08 -4.16 12.53
N SER A 38 2.11 -4.57 13.29
CA SER A 38 3.50 -4.22 13.01
C SER A 38 4.03 -4.82 11.70
N LEU A 39 3.53 -6.00 11.31
CA LEU A 39 3.99 -6.73 10.11
C LEU A 39 3.15 -6.45 8.87
N TYR A 40 1.84 -6.28 9.02
CA TYR A 40 0.88 -6.25 7.91
C TYR A 40 -0.05 -5.03 7.93
N GLY A 41 0.09 -4.16 8.92
CA GLY A 41 -0.63 -2.89 9.03
C GLY A 41 -2.00 -2.99 9.71
N ILE A 42 -2.57 -1.82 9.99
CA ILE A 42 -3.80 -1.65 10.76
C ILE A 42 -4.99 -2.36 10.12
N GLN A 43 -5.11 -2.33 8.79
CA GLN A 43 -6.22 -2.97 8.09
C GLN A 43 -6.23 -4.49 8.31
N ALA A 44 -5.07 -5.14 8.28
CA ALA A 44 -4.95 -6.59 8.53
C ALA A 44 -5.47 -6.96 9.92
N THR A 45 -5.07 -6.20 10.94
CA THR A 45 -5.48 -6.42 12.32
C THR A 45 -6.98 -6.17 12.52
N LYS A 46 -7.54 -5.14 11.87
CA LYS A 46 -8.99 -4.89 11.86
C LYS A 46 -9.73 -6.08 11.25
N ILE A 47 -9.29 -6.64 10.13
CA ILE A 47 -9.94 -7.79 9.47
C ILE A 47 -9.88 -9.05 10.35
N LEU A 48 -8.69 -9.37 10.90
CA LEU A 48 -8.45 -10.67 11.54
C LEU A 48 -8.88 -10.74 13.01
N VAL A 49 -8.77 -9.61 13.74
CA VAL A 49 -9.01 -9.58 15.18
C VAL A 49 -10.13 -8.62 15.52
N TYR A 50 -9.93 -7.31 15.32
CA TYR A 50 -10.81 -6.32 15.94
C TYR A 50 -12.24 -6.33 15.40
N ASN A 51 -12.44 -6.51 14.10
CA ASN A 51 -13.78 -6.55 13.49
C ASN A 51 -14.34 -7.97 13.41
N HIS A 52 -13.65 -8.96 13.98
CA HIS A 52 -14.09 -10.34 13.93
C HIS A 52 -15.07 -10.63 15.08
N TRP A 53 -16.11 -11.40 14.78
CA TRP A 53 -17.19 -11.70 15.72
C TRP A 53 -16.73 -12.42 17.00
N TRP A 54 -15.69 -13.25 16.95
CA TRP A 54 -15.20 -13.99 18.12
C TRP A 54 -14.60 -13.04 19.18
N PHE A 55 -13.92 -11.98 18.74
CA PHE A 55 -13.31 -11.00 19.63
C PHE A 55 -14.38 -10.14 20.30
N GLU A 56 -15.43 -9.82 19.55
CA GLU A 56 -16.61 -9.13 20.09
C GLU A 56 -17.34 -9.97 21.14
N ILE A 57 -17.56 -11.26 20.87
CA ILE A 57 -18.14 -12.19 21.85
C ILE A 57 -17.26 -12.28 23.10
N LEU A 58 -15.94 -12.33 22.95
CA LEU A 58 -15.00 -12.36 24.07
C LEU A 58 -15.14 -11.12 24.96
N LEU A 59 -15.22 -9.93 24.35
CA LEU A 59 -15.42 -8.66 25.07
C LEU A 59 -16.79 -8.60 25.78
N VAL A 60 -17.86 -9.00 25.10
CA VAL A 60 -19.21 -9.07 25.69
C VAL A 60 -19.23 -10.07 26.86
N TYR A 61 -18.61 -11.24 26.68
CA TYR A 61 -18.50 -12.25 27.73
C TYR A 61 -17.74 -11.72 28.96
N LEU A 62 -16.61 -11.03 28.76
CA LEU A 62 -15.87 -10.39 29.85
C LEU A 62 -16.71 -9.32 30.56
N GLY A 63 -17.45 -8.49 29.81
CA GLY A 63 -18.37 -7.49 30.37
C GLY A 63 -19.49 -8.11 31.21
N LEU A 64 -20.16 -9.15 30.70
CA LEU A 64 -21.18 -9.90 31.44
C LEU A 64 -20.60 -10.60 32.67
N SER A 65 -19.37 -11.10 32.59
CA SER A 65 -18.65 -11.71 33.71
C SER A 65 -18.39 -10.70 34.83
N LEU A 66 -18.00 -9.47 34.49
CA LEU A 66 -17.84 -8.39 35.47
C LEU A 66 -19.15 -8.09 36.20
N ILE A 67 -20.25 -7.96 35.46
CA ILE A 67 -21.59 -7.70 36.03
C ILE A 67 -22.01 -8.85 36.96
N SER A 68 -21.85 -10.10 36.51
CA SER A 68 -22.16 -11.29 37.30
C SER A 68 -21.38 -11.33 38.62
N ASN A 69 -20.08 -11.01 38.58
CA ASN A 69 -19.23 -10.97 39.77
C ASN A 69 -19.64 -9.87 40.76
N ILE A 70 -20.01 -8.68 40.28
CA ILE A 70 -20.50 -7.58 41.13
C ILE A 70 -21.69 -8.05 41.97
N VAL A 71 -22.66 -8.73 41.34
CA VAL A 71 -23.87 -9.24 42.01
C VAL A 71 -23.54 -10.41 42.93
N LYS A 72 -22.80 -11.41 42.45
CA LYS A 72 -22.46 -12.63 43.18
C LYS A 72 -21.69 -12.36 44.47
N TYR A 73 -20.70 -11.47 44.43
CA TYR A 73 -19.87 -11.13 45.59
C TYR A 73 -20.42 -9.96 46.42
N ARG A 74 -21.60 -9.46 46.05
CA ARG A 74 -22.27 -8.32 46.68
C ARG A 74 -21.31 -7.15 46.89
N MET A 75 -20.73 -6.66 45.80
CA MET A 75 -19.70 -5.61 45.84
C MET A 75 -20.23 -4.20 46.19
N TRP A 76 -21.54 -3.99 46.15
CA TRP A 76 -22.28 -2.83 46.70
C TRP A 76 -22.16 -2.59 48.22
N GLN A 77 -21.43 -3.44 48.95
CA GLN A 77 -21.14 -3.20 50.37
C GLN A 77 -20.10 -2.08 50.54
N ARG A 78 -20.25 -1.24 51.58
CA ARG A 78 -19.37 -0.08 51.82
C ARG A 78 -17.88 -0.45 51.86
N GLU A 79 -17.56 -1.60 52.44
CA GLU A 79 -16.19 -2.14 52.55
C GLU A 79 -15.56 -2.48 51.19
N LYS A 80 -16.37 -2.67 50.14
CA LYS A 80 -15.94 -3.10 48.80
C LYS A 80 -16.08 -2.00 47.74
N ILE A 81 -16.36 -0.76 48.15
CA ILE A 81 -16.58 0.36 47.21
C ILE A 81 -15.40 0.53 46.25
N ALA A 82 -14.15 0.42 46.73
CA ALA A 82 -12.97 0.54 45.85
C ALA A 82 -12.98 -0.52 44.73
N MET A 83 -13.30 -1.78 45.07
CA MET A 83 -13.40 -2.86 44.10
C MET A 83 -14.58 -2.67 43.14
N LEU A 84 -15.73 -2.22 43.66
CA LEU A 84 -16.91 -1.92 42.86
C LEU A 84 -16.62 -0.83 41.82
N THR A 85 -16.00 0.28 42.23
CA THR A 85 -15.64 1.39 41.35
C THR A 85 -14.76 0.91 40.20
N PHE A 86 -13.74 0.09 40.49
CA PHE A 86 -12.85 -0.46 39.47
C PHE A 86 -13.60 -1.30 38.42
N HIS A 87 -14.52 -2.16 38.84
CA HIS A 87 -15.32 -2.96 37.91
C HIS A 87 -16.30 -2.10 37.11
N LEU A 88 -16.92 -1.10 37.74
CA LEU A 88 -17.79 -0.14 37.06
C LEU A 88 -17.03 0.67 36.00
N SER A 89 -15.78 1.05 36.27
CA SER A 89 -14.92 1.72 35.27
C SER A 89 -14.72 0.85 34.04
N PHE A 90 -14.45 -0.45 34.19
CA PHE A 90 -14.32 -1.35 33.04
C PHE A 90 -15.63 -1.54 32.27
N ILE A 91 -16.76 -1.62 32.97
CA ILE A 91 -18.08 -1.68 32.32
C ILE A 91 -18.32 -0.39 31.52
N LEU A 92 -18.02 0.77 32.10
CA LEU A 92 -18.14 2.06 31.41
C LEU A 92 -17.23 2.15 30.18
N ILE A 93 -15.98 1.70 30.29
CA ILE A 93 -15.03 1.65 29.16
C ILE A 93 -15.54 0.71 28.07
N LEU A 94 -16.04 -0.48 28.40
CA LEU A 94 -16.60 -1.42 27.43
C LEU A 94 -17.84 -0.86 26.71
N ILE A 95 -18.73 -0.18 27.44
CA ILE A 95 -19.89 0.49 26.85
C ILE A 95 -19.42 1.62 25.92
N GLY A 96 -18.48 2.46 26.35
CA GLY A 96 -17.92 3.54 25.52
C GLY A 96 -17.22 3.01 24.26
N ALA A 97 -16.48 1.91 24.36
CA ALA A 97 -15.87 1.22 23.22
C ALA A 97 -16.94 0.69 22.25
N GLY A 98 -18.03 0.11 22.77
CA GLY A 98 -19.18 -0.33 21.97
C GLY A 98 -19.82 0.82 21.20
N VAL A 99 -20.10 1.95 21.87
CA VAL A 99 -20.65 3.15 21.22
C VAL A 99 -19.73 3.65 20.11
N THR A 100 -18.42 3.75 20.38
CA THR A 100 -17.43 4.19 19.39
C THR A 100 -17.37 3.26 18.19
N ARG A 101 -17.51 1.94 18.39
CA ARG A 101 -17.46 0.93 17.32
C ARG A 101 -18.69 0.96 16.41
N PHE A 102 -19.90 1.06 16.98
CA PHE A 102 -21.13 0.90 16.22
C PHE A 102 -21.73 2.21 15.72
N VAL A 103 -21.43 3.34 16.38
CA VAL A 103 -22.01 4.66 16.09
C VAL A 103 -20.93 5.69 15.76
N GLY A 104 -19.68 5.45 16.13
CA GLY A 104 -18.57 6.38 15.89
C GLY A 104 -18.23 6.50 14.41
N PHE A 105 -17.71 7.68 14.05
CA PHE A 105 -17.11 7.96 12.75
C PHE A 105 -15.66 8.38 12.95
N GLU A 106 -14.73 7.68 12.31
CA GLU A 106 -13.29 7.94 12.39
C GLU A 106 -12.84 8.76 11.17
N GLY A 107 -11.95 9.73 11.39
CA GLY A 107 -11.42 10.57 10.31
C GLY A 107 -10.13 11.28 10.68
N ILE A 108 -9.44 11.78 9.65
CA ILE A 108 -8.23 12.59 9.75
C ILE A 108 -8.55 13.99 9.25
N MET A 109 -8.32 14.99 10.10
CA MET A 109 -8.36 16.40 9.72
C MET A 109 -6.93 16.89 9.53
N VAL A 110 -6.58 17.26 8.31
CA VAL A 110 -5.27 17.86 8.02
C VAL A 110 -5.44 19.38 8.07
N VAL A 111 -4.81 20.03 9.03
CA VAL A 111 -4.88 21.49 9.22
C VAL A 111 -3.50 22.09 8.94
N PRO A 112 -3.30 22.73 7.78
CA PRO A 112 -2.08 23.49 7.50
C PRO A 112 -1.92 24.70 8.45
N GLU A 113 -0.67 25.09 8.72
CA GLU A 113 -0.38 26.26 9.55
C GLU A 113 -1.03 27.53 8.99
N GLY A 114 -1.70 28.29 9.86
CA GLY A 114 -2.39 29.53 9.49
C GLY A 114 -3.69 29.35 8.69
N SER A 115 -4.18 28.12 8.53
CA SER A 115 -5.42 27.83 7.81
C SER A 115 -6.49 27.22 8.72
N GLU A 116 -7.76 27.39 8.34
CA GLU A 116 -8.91 26.73 8.97
C GLU A 116 -9.50 25.71 7.99
N VAL A 117 -9.87 24.53 8.50
CA VAL A 117 -10.43 23.43 7.73
C VAL A 117 -11.70 22.94 8.40
N ASN A 118 -12.78 22.77 7.65
CA ASN A 118 -14.09 22.34 8.15
C ASN A 118 -14.52 20.96 7.59
N PHE A 119 -13.58 20.19 7.05
CA PHE A 119 -13.82 18.85 6.52
C PHE A 119 -12.80 17.86 7.07
N ILE A 120 -13.16 16.58 7.04
CA ILE A 120 -12.31 15.47 7.45
C ILE A 120 -12.24 14.42 6.35
N TYR A 121 -11.09 13.77 6.22
CA TYR A 121 -10.96 12.56 5.43
C TYR A 121 -11.42 11.38 6.26
N SER A 122 -12.20 10.47 5.68
CA SER A 122 -12.60 9.25 6.39
C SER A 122 -11.35 8.44 6.76
N GLY A 123 -11.32 7.94 8.00
CA GLY A 123 -10.28 7.02 8.47
C GLY A 123 -10.54 5.58 8.01
N GLU A 124 -11.69 5.32 7.41
CA GLU A 124 -12.05 4.01 6.88
C GLU A 124 -11.66 3.89 5.41
N PRO A 125 -11.07 2.76 4.99
CA PRO A 125 -10.68 2.57 3.60
C PRO A 125 -11.93 2.36 2.75
N HIS A 126 -12.03 3.18 1.71
CA HIS A 126 -13.11 3.12 0.74
C HIS A 126 -12.55 3.01 -0.67
N ILE A 127 -13.22 2.21 -1.50
CA ILE A 127 -13.04 2.20 -2.95
C ILE A 127 -13.97 3.26 -3.51
N LEU A 128 -13.39 4.34 -4.04
CA LEU A 128 -14.13 5.41 -4.70
C LEU A 128 -14.06 5.20 -6.22
N VAL A 129 -15.22 5.05 -6.83
CA VAL A 129 -15.37 4.78 -8.26
C VAL A 129 -16.03 5.98 -8.90
N HIS A 130 -15.26 6.78 -9.61
CA HIS A 130 -15.79 7.90 -10.39
C HIS A 130 -15.89 7.52 -11.86
N VAL A 131 -17.11 7.60 -12.40
CA VAL A 131 -17.41 7.25 -13.78
C VAL A 131 -17.88 8.50 -14.49
N GLN A 132 -17.32 8.80 -15.66
CA GLN A 132 -17.72 9.94 -16.47
C GLN A 132 -17.82 9.54 -17.94
N ASN A 133 -18.88 10.02 -18.61
CA ASN A 133 -18.99 9.90 -20.05
C ASN A 133 -18.20 11.03 -20.74
N PRO A 134 -17.12 10.73 -21.50
CA PRO A 134 -16.31 11.77 -22.13
C PRO A 134 -17.08 12.57 -23.20
N LYS A 135 -18.17 12.03 -23.76
CA LYS A 135 -19.00 12.72 -24.77
C LYS A 135 -20.10 13.59 -24.15
N LYS A 136 -20.48 13.31 -22.91
CA LYS A 136 -21.50 14.05 -22.14
C LYS A 136 -20.91 14.36 -20.78
N LYS A 137 -20.14 15.45 -20.67
CA LYS A 137 -19.43 15.80 -19.43
C LYS A 137 -20.32 15.89 -18.19
N GLU A 138 -21.61 16.20 -18.38
CA GLU A 138 -22.64 16.25 -17.33
C GLU A 138 -23.10 14.86 -16.83
N SER A 139 -22.79 13.79 -17.55
CA SER A 139 -23.06 12.42 -17.12
C SER A 139 -21.86 11.87 -16.36
N SER A 140 -21.86 12.08 -15.04
CA SER A 140 -20.92 11.46 -14.12
C SER A 140 -21.64 10.87 -12.91
N ALA A 141 -21.08 9.79 -12.36
CA ALA A 141 -21.55 9.16 -11.15
C ALA A 141 -20.34 8.82 -10.28
N THR A 142 -20.51 8.93 -8.97
CA THR A 142 -19.51 8.52 -7.98
C THR A 142 -20.13 7.47 -7.08
N PHE A 143 -19.50 6.30 -7.01
CA PHE A 143 -19.86 5.23 -6.09
C PHE A 143 -18.76 5.09 -5.05
N THR A 144 -19.14 4.70 -3.84
CA THR A 144 -18.22 4.57 -2.71
C THR A 144 -18.57 3.29 -1.96
N GLU A 145 -17.61 2.39 -1.81
CA GLU A 145 -17.78 1.16 -1.04
C GLU A 145 -16.69 1.06 0.04
N LYS A 146 -17.08 0.79 1.28
CA LYS A 146 -16.14 0.51 2.37
C LYS A 146 -15.51 -0.86 2.16
N LYS A 147 -14.18 -0.93 2.02
CA LYS A 147 -13.46 -2.20 1.86
C LYS A 147 -12.12 -2.17 2.57
N LEU A 148 -11.97 -3.03 3.57
CA LEU A 148 -10.69 -3.33 4.21
C LEU A 148 -9.92 -4.31 3.33
N LEU A 149 -8.64 -4.04 3.11
CA LEU A 149 -7.75 -4.85 2.27
C LEU A 149 -6.47 -5.19 3.05
N SER A 150 -5.97 -6.41 2.90
CA SER A 150 -4.68 -6.82 3.46
C SER A 150 -3.98 -7.87 2.60
N VAL A 151 -2.65 -7.85 2.61
CA VAL A 151 -1.81 -8.81 1.88
C VAL A 151 -1.89 -10.24 2.41
N ILE A 152 -2.42 -10.43 3.63
CA ILE A 152 -2.54 -11.77 4.27
C ILE A 152 -3.99 -12.26 4.37
N THR A 153 -4.95 -11.59 3.75
CA THR A 153 -6.36 -11.96 3.81
C THR A 153 -6.94 -12.20 2.41
N ASN A 154 -8.02 -12.97 2.33
CA ASN A 154 -8.80 -13.01 1.08
C ASN A 154 -9.53 -11.68 0.91
N ASN A 155 -9.17 -10.93 -0.12
CA ASN A 155 -9.74 -9.62 -0.43
C ASN A 155 -10.83 -9.70 -1.51
N GLU A 156 -11.27 -10.90 -1.92
CA GLU A 156 -12.26 -11.06 -2.99
C GLU A 156 -13.49 -10.17 -2.77
N PHE A 157 -13.88 -9.50 -3.85
CA PHE A 157 -15.08 -8.70 -3.94
C PHE A 157 -15.52 -8.55 -5.39
N GLU A 158 -16.82 -8.31 -5.55
CA GLU A 158 -17.45 -7.90 -6.79
C GLU A 158 -18.44 -6.79 -6.45
N LEU A 159 -18.27 -5.64 -7.09
CA LEU A 159 -19.12 -4.47 -6.92
C LEU A 159 -19.94 -4.28 -8.18
N GLU A 160 -21.25 -4.25 -8.03
CA GLU A 160 -22.20 -4.05 -9.12
C GLU A 160 -22.90 -2.70 -8.97
N TYR A 161 -22.78 -1.87 -10.00
CA TYR A 161 -23.39 -0.55 -10.08
C TYR A 161 -24.14 -0.39 -11.40
N GLU A 162 -25.00 0.62 -11.47
CA GLU A 162 -25.69 1.00 -12.70
C GLU A 162 -25.24 2.40 -13.13
N PHE A 163 -24.85 2.55 -14.40
CA PHE A 163 -24.50 3.84 -14.99
C PHE A 163 -25.13 3.97 -16.38
N GLU A 164 -25.93 5.02 -16.60
CA GLU A 164 -26.70 5.24 -17.84
C GLU A 164 -27.58 4.04 -18.25
N GLY A 165 -28.23 3.36 -17.31
CA GLY A 165 -29.09 2.20 -17.61
C GLY A 165 -28.32 0.93 -17.97
N LYS A 166 -27.00 0.89 -17.71
CA LYS A 166 -26.13 -0.24 -18.04
C LYS A 166 -25.35 -0.71 -16.82
N PRO A 167 -25.10 -2.03 -16.70
CA PRO A 167 -24.35 -2.58 -15.59
C PRO A 167 -22.86 -2.21 -15.68
N LEU A 168 -22.30 -1.82 -14.54
CA LEU A 168 -20.89 -1.60 -14.29
C LEU A 168 -20.45 -2.56 -13.19
N THR A 169 -19.52 -3.45 -13.50
CA THR A 169 -19.01 -4.45 -12.57
C THR A 169 -17.52 -4.23 -12.32
N ILE A 170 -17.11 -4.22 -11.05
CA ILE A 170 -15.71 -4.10 -10.62
C ILE A 170 -15.37 -5.29 -9.74
N SER A 171 -14.44 -6.12 -10.20
CA SER A 171 -13.99 -7.32 -9.48
C SER A 171 -12.55 -7.22 -9.05
N TYR A 172 -12.27 -7.78 -7.86
CA TYR A 172 -10.94 -7.89 -7.29
C TYR A 172 -10.00 -8.74 -8.17
N VAL A 173 -8.71 -8.35 -8.20
CA VAL A 173 -7.67 -9.14 -8.87
C VAL A 173 -6.43 -9.32 -8.02
N ASP A 174 -5.87 -8.24 -7.47
CA ASP A 174 -4.65 -8.30 -6.65
C ASP A 174 -4.58 -7.09 -5.71
N PHE A 175 -3.91 -7.26 -4.56
CA PHE A 175 -3.63 -6.16 -3.64
C PHE A 175 -2.19 -6.25 -3.14
N LYS A 176 -1.44 -5.18 -3.36
CA LYS A 176 -0.06 -5.03 -2.90
C LYS A 176 0.06 -3.83 -1.99
N ALA A 177 0.38 -4.06 -0.73
CA ALA A 177 0.60 -2.98 0.23
C ALA A 177 2.02 -2.41 0.12
N LYS A 178 2.16 -1.12 0.38
CA LYS A 178 3.43 -0.42 0.67
C LYS A 178 4.52 -0.77 -0.33
N CYS A 179 4.22 -0.55 -1.61
CA CYS A 179 5.13 -0.80 -2.71
C CYS A 179 5.68 0.51 -3.27
N ASN A 180 6.93 0.44 -3.74
CA ASN A 180 7.54 1.47 -4.58
C ASN A 180 7.76 0.92 -5.98
N LYS A 181 7.75 1.81 -6.98
CA LYS A 181 8.18 1.47 -8.33
C LYS A 181 9.69 1.29 -8.30
N ALA A 182 10.15 0.05 -8.41
CA ALA A 182 11.56 -0.29 -8.35
C ALA A 182 11.91 -1.34 -9.41
N ILE A 183 13.21 -1.61 -9.55
CA ILE A 183 13.69 -2.71 -10.38
C ILE A 183 13.55 -4.01 -9.60
N GLU A 184 12.78 -4.94 -10.14
CA GLU A 184 12.76 -6.33 -9.66
C GLU A 184 13.68 -7.15 -10.56
N SER A 185 14.58 -7.94 -9.97
CA SER A 185 15.45 -8.87 -10.69
C SER A 185 15.18 -10.30 -10.22
N ASN A 186 14.77 -11.18 -11.13
CA ASN A 186 14.38 -12.56 -10.82
C ASN A 186 14.72 -13.45 -12.03
N PRO A 187 15.37 -14.61 -11.86
CA PRO A 187 15.72 -15.52 -12.95
C PRO A 187 14.58 -15.89 -13.91
N SER A 188 13.32 -15.84 -13.46
CA SER A 188 12.14 -16.12 -14.29
C SER A 188 11.72 -14.97 -15.22
N ILE A 189 12.28 -13.77 -15.05
CA ILE A 189 12.01 -12.61 -15.90
C ILE A 189 12.87 -12.75 -17.16
N SER A 190 12.26 -12.69 -18.35
CA SER A 190 12.98 -12.70 -19.63
C SER A 190 13.44 -11.31 -20.07
N GLU A 191 12.87 -10.26 -19.48
CA GLU A 191 13.19 -8.87 -19.78
C GLU A 191 14.59 -8.48 -19.27
N SER A 192 15.21 -7.50 -19.93
CA SER A 192 16.46 -6.90 -19.50
C SER A 192 16.31 -5.39 -19.44
N GLY A 193 16.77 -4.79 -18.35
CA GLY A 193 16.80 -3.34 -18.13
C GLY A 193 18.19 -2.74 -18.35
N ILE A 194 18.24 -1.41 -18.41
CA ILE A 194 19.49 -0.64 -18.51
C ILE A 194 19.60 0.25 -17.27
N GLU A 195 20.75 0.22 -16.61
CA GLU A 195 21.05 1.13 -15.50
C GLU A 195 21.85 2.34 -16.00
N LEU A 196 21.33 3.54 -15.71
CA LEU A 196 21.96 4.82 -16.03
C LEU A 196 22.26 5.59 -14.74
N PHE A 197 23.36 6.34 -14.74
CA PHE A 197 23.63 7.36 -13.73
C PHE A 197 23.34 8.73 -14.31
N THR A 198 22.59 9.57 -13.60
CA THR A 198 22.30 10.97 -13.98
C THR A 198 22.85 11.93 -12.91
N ASN A 199 23.03 13.20 -13.29
CA ASN A 199 23.30 14.33 -12.39
C ASN A 199 22.18 14.57 -11.35
N ILE A 200 20.93 14.27 -11.72
CA ILE A 200 19.76 14.37 -10.84
C ILE A 200 19.50 12.96 -10.28
N GLU A 201 20.15 12.60 -9.18
CA GLU A 201 20.04 11.30 -8.48
C GLU A 201 20.28 10.03 -9.35
N ARG A 202 20.27 8.85 -8.71
CA ARG A 202 20.30 7.56 -9.41
C ARG A 202 18.93 7.27 -10.02
N ASN A 203 18.68 7.75 -11.24
CA ASN A 203 17.44 7.43 -11.95
C ASN A 203 17.53 6.11 -12.72
N TRP A 204 16.73 5.14 -12.30
CA TRP A 204 16.61 3.84 -12.96
C TRP A 204 15.70 3.92 -14.18
N ASN A 205 16.23 4.00 -15.40
CA ASN A 205 15.42 3.88 -16.62
C ASN A 205 15.44 2.46 -17.20
N ILE A 206 14.54 1.61 -16.71
CA ILE A 206 14.27 0.32 -17.36
C ILE A 206 13.43 0.56 -18.61
N SER A 207 13.99 0.19 -19.74
CA SER A 207 13.25 -0.16 -20.95
C SER A 207 13.61 -1.58 -21.33
N ASN A 208 12.66 -2.29 -21.92
CA ASN A 208 12.89 -3.62 -22.47
C ASN A 208 13.98 -3.51 -23.53
N ALA A 209 15.14 -4.12 -23.27
CA ALA A 209 16.21 -4.21 -24.25
C ALA A 209 15.79 -5.00 -25.52
N GLU A 210 14.61 -5.61 -25.53
CA GLU A 210 14.01 -6.25 -26.68
C GLU A 210 13.16 -5.27 -27.51
N ASN A 211 13.79 -4.72 -28.55
CA ASN A 211 13.19 -4.12 -29.75
C ASN A 211 12.19 -2.96 -29.63
N THR A 212 11.83 -2.50 -28.44
CA THR A 212 11.08 -1.25 -28.28
C THR A 212 12.05 -0.08 -28.15
N PRO A 213 12.04 0.90 -29.08
CA PRO A 213 12.80 2.12 -28.90
C PRO A 213 12.40 2.75 -27.57
N LEU A 214 13.39 3.08 -26.73
CA LEU A 214 13.15 4.02 -25.64
C LEU A 214 12.70 5.32 -26.31
N GLU A 215 11.43 5.71 -26.20
CA GLU A 215 10.96 7.01 -26.72
C GLU A 215 11.06 8.04 -25.60
N ALA A 216 12.28 8.44 -25.26
CA ALA A 216 12.51 9.78 -24.73
C ALA A 216 12.51 10.74 -25.93
N PRO A 217 12.03 11.99 -25.83
CA PRO A 217 12.00 12.91 -26.97
C PRO A 217 13.40 13.04 -27.59
N GLY A 218 13.61 12.31 -28.69
CA GLY A 218 14.85 12.29 -29.44
C GLY A 218 15.98 11.35 -29.00
N ILE A 219 15.79 10.29 -28.20
CA ILE A 219 16.85 9.28 -27.94
C ILE A 219 16.28 7.86 -27.98
N GLU A 220 16.70 7.05 -28.96
CA GLU A 220 16.39 5.62 -29.10
C GLU A 220 17.60 4.76 -28.69
N ILE A 221 17.37 3.67 -27.94
CA ILE A 221 18.41 2.67 -27.61
C ILE A 221 17.95 1.31 -28.13
N LYS A 222 18.85 0.55 -28.76
CA LYS A 222 18.55 -0.78 -29.30
C LYS A 222 19.72 -1.74 -29.08
N ALA A 223 19.40 -3.01 -28.80
CA ALA A 223 20.36 -4.09 -28.76
C ALA A 223 20.72 -4.60 -30.17
N PHE A 224 22.01 -4.81 -30.39
CA PHE A 224 22.62 -5.39 -31.58
C PHE A 224 23.53 -6.54 -31.13
N GLY A 225 22.95 -7.73 -30.96
CA GLY A 225 23.62 -8.86 -30.31
C GLY A 225 23.97 -8.51 -28.86
N ASP A 226 25.24 -8.70 -28.47
CA ASP A 226 25.75 -8.36 -27.13
C ASP A 226 26.09 -6.87 -26.95
N SER A 227 25.92 -6.05 -28.00
CA SER A 227 26.25 -4.62 -27.97
C SER A 227 25.00 -3.74 -27.98
N LEU A 228 24.98 -2.68 -27.18
CA LEU A 228 23.93 -1.66 -27.26
C LEU A 228 24.38 -0.54 -28.21
N LYS A 229 23.43 0.02 -28.95
CA LYS A 229 23.61 1.25 -29.72
C LYS A 229 22.56 2.27 -29.35
N ILE A 230 22.95 3.54 -29.42
CA ILE A 230 22.11 4.70 -29.18
C ILE A 230 21.96 5.49 -30.48
N LYS A 231 20.76 5.99 -30.75
CA LYS A 231 20.43 6.85 -31.88
C LYS A 231 19.66 8.05 -31.36
N THR A 232 20.02 9.24 -31.82
CA THR A 232 19.53 10.47 -31.20
C THR A 232 18.96 11.39 -32.26
N ALA A 233 17.91 12.15 -31.95
CA ALA A 233 17.37 13.22 -32.78
C ALA A 233 17.99 14.59 -32.43
N VAL A 234 18.79 14.63 -31.36
CA VAL A 234 19.56 15.79 -30.90
C VAL A 234 21.05 15.43 -30.83
N PRO A 235 21.98 16.38 -31.07
CA PRO A 235 23.40 16.11 -30.91
C PRO A 235 23.71 15.78 -29.45
N ILE A 236 24.46 14.69 -29.23
CA ILE A 236 24.94 14.28 -27.91
C ILE A 236 26.46 14.39 -27.89
N GLU A 237 26.99 15.06 -26.88
CA GLU A 237 28.41 15.12 -26.57
C GLU A 237 28.82 13.85 -25.82
N VAL A 238 29.92 13.22 -26.24
CA VAL A 238 30.39 11.93 -25.73
C VAL A 238 31.85 12.04 -25.36
N ILE A 239 32.17 11.58 -24.15
CA ILE A 239 33.53 11.60 -23.63
C ILE A 239 33.81 10.27 -22.92
N LYS A 240 34.94 9.64 -23.23
CA LYS A 240 35.36 8.46 -22.48
C LYS A 240 35.86 8.90 -21.11
N MET A 241 35.38 8.27 -20.04
CA MET A 241 35.77 8.63 -18.67
C MET A 241 37.28 8.47 -18.43
N SER A 242 37.95 7.59 -19.19
CA SER A 242 39.42 7.43 -19.15
C SER A 242 40.19 8.66 -19.65
N GLU A 243 39.55 9.53 -20.42
CA GLU A 243 40.16 10.74 -21.00
C GLU A 243 39.97 11.97 -20.08
N LEU A 244 39.13 11.84 -19.04
CA LEU A 244 38.83 12.89 -18.06
C LEU A 244 39.75 12.79 -16.84
N ARG A 245 40.30 13.93 -16.39
CA ARG A 245 41.01 14.04 -15.10
C ARG A 245 40.02 14.00 -13.94
N GLN A 246 40.47 13.60 -12.75
CA GLN A 246 39.60 13.53 -11.55
C GLN A 246 38.97 14.88 -11.18
N GLU A 247 39.64 15.99 -11.47
CA GLU A 247 39.10 17.34 -11.26
C GLU A 247 37.99 17.65 -12.25
N GLU A 248 38.17 17.33 -13.54
CA GLU A 248 37.14 17.50 -14.60
C GLU A 248 35.90 16.63 -14.36
N GLN A 249 36.06 15.49 -13.68
CA GLN A 249 34.94 14.64 -13.25
C GLN A 249 34.10 15.29 -12.14
N LYS A 250 34.65 16.25 -11.39
CA LYS A 250 34.00 16.90 -10.24
C LYS A 250 33.51 18.32 -10.54
N THR A 251 34.23 19.08 -11.38
CA THR A 251 33.94 20.50 -11.65
C THR A 251 33.36 20.76 -13.04
N GLY A 252 33.17 19.70 -13.84
CA GLY A 252 32.72 19.79 -15.22
C GLY A 252 33.88 19.78 -16.22
N ILE A 253 33.58 19.41 -17.47
CA ILE A 253 34.55 19.23 -18.55
C ILE A 253 35.09 20.59 -18.99
N GLN A 254 36.41 20.80 -18.92
CA GLN A 254 37.06 22.04 -19.37
C GLN A 254 37.77 21.91 -20.72
N ASP A 255 38.16 20.71 -21.13
CA ASP A 255 38.84 20.46 -22.41
C ASP A 255 37.86 20.01 -23.52
N SER A 256 37.52 20.94 -24.40
CA SER A 256 36.60 20.71 -25.53
C SER A 256 37.17 19.78 -26.62
N SER A 257 38.48 19.54 -26.65
CA SER A 257 39.12 18.69 -27.66
C SER A 257 38.83 17.20 -27.51
N LYS A 258 38.42 16.77 -26.32
CA LYS A 258 38.08 15.38 -25.99
C LYS A 258 36.59 15.06 -26.20
N ILE A 259 35.80 16.08 -26.52
CA ILE A 259 34.37 15.95 -26.74
C ILE A 259 34.12 15.49 -28.17
N LYS A 260 33.45 14.35 -28.33
CA LYS A 260 32.98 13.86 -29.63
C LYS A 260 31.47 14.03 -29.71
N THR A 261 30.97 14.53 -30.83
CA THR A 261 29.53 14.67 -31.04
C THR A 261 28.99 13.46 -31.81
N ILE A 262 27.95 12.81 -31.29
CA ILE A 262 27.23 11.76 -32.03
C ILE A 262 26.47 12.41 -33.20
N PRO A 263 26.63 11.90 -34.44
CA PRO A 263 25.81 12.32 -35.56
C PRO A 263 24.33 12.00 -35.34
N ILE A 264 23.47 12.99 -35.57
CA ILE A 264 22.02 12.86 -35.42
C ILE A 264 21.51 11.74 -36.34
N LYS A 265 20.50 11.00 -35.88
CA LYS A 265 19.80 9.89 -36.57
C LYS A 265 20.69 8.70 -36.95
N THR A 266 21.91 8.62 -36.42
CA THR A 266 22.84 7.50 -36.68
C THR A 266 23.01 6.64 -35.45
N TRP A 267 23.10 5.31 -35.63
CA TRP A 267 23.39 4.38 -34.55
C TRP A 267 24.86 4.48 -34.13
N TYR A 268 25.10 4.84 -32.87
CA TYR A 268 26.42 4.96 -32.27
C TYR A 268 26.60 3.95 -31.12
N PRO A 269 27.81 3.41 -30.87
CA PRO A 269 28.04 2.49 -29.76
C PRO A 269 27.64 3.08 -28.40
N PHE A 270 26.79 2.35 -27.66
CA PHE A 270 26.37 2.70 -26.31
C PHE A 270 27.15 1.86 -25.29
N THR A 271 28.25 2.41 -24.80
CA THR A 271 29.26 1.70 -24.01
C THR A 271 29.37 2.26 -22.60
N THR A 272 29.74 1.40 -21.66
CA THR A 272 29.96 1.80 -20.28
C THR A 272 31.17 2.71 -20.16
N ARG A 273 31.36 3.35 -18.98
CA ARG A 273 32.50 4.26 -18.70
C ARG A 273 32.60 5.41 -19.71
N THR A 274 31.47 5.81 -20.27
CA THR A 274 31.36 6.88 -21.26
C THR A 274 30.31 7.85 -20.75
N LEU A 275 30.67 9.13 -20.69
CA LEU A 275 29.78 10.22 -20.30
C LEU A 275 29.08 10.73 -21.56
N TYR A 276 27.75 10.73 -21.52
CA TYR A 276 26.86 11.24 -22.55
C TYR A 276 26.22 12.53 -22.03
N LYS A 277 26.29 13.61 -22.80
CA LYS A 277 25.78 14.93 -22.41
C LYS A 277 24.84 15.49 -23.48
N VAL A 278 23.67 15.93 -23.03
CA VAL A 278 22.58 16.48 -23.87
C VAL A 278 22.15 17.80 -23.26
N GLY A 279 22.57 18.91 -23.88
CA GLY A 279 22.39 20.23 -23.26
C GLY A 279 23.11 20.31 -21.91
N ASN A 280 22.37 20.58 -20.84
CA ASN A 280 22.89 20.64 -19.47
C ASN A 280 22.78 19.31 -18.70
N GLU A 281 22.12 18.30 -19.27
CA GLU A 281 21.95 17.01 -18.64
C GLU A 281 23.10 16.07 -19.02
N GLN A 282 23.55 15.28 -18.04
CA GLN A 282 24.62 14.30 -18.25
C GLN A 282 24.21 12.94 -17.70
N PHE A 283 24.54 11.89 -18.44
CA PHE A 283 24.29 10.52 -18.02
C PHE A 283 25.40 9.56 -18.41
N VAL A 284 25.54 8.47 -17.65
CA VAL A 284 26.51 7.40 -17.88
C VAL A 284 25.76 6.08 -17.94
N PHE A 285 26.03 5.28 -18.98
CA PHE A 285 25.60 3.90 -19.01
C PHE A 285 26.44 3.05 -18.04
N ASN A 286 25.78 2.42 -17.06
CA ASN A 286 26.46 1.60 -16.07
C ASN A 286 26.54 0.14 -16.49
N ARG A 287 25.39 -0.52 -16.68
CA ARG A 287 25.28 -1.95 -17.01
C ARG A 287 23.90 -2.33 -17.53
N ILE A 288 23.85 -3.49 -18.18
CA ILE A 288 22.60 -4.20 -18.47
C ILE A 288 22.22 -5.04 -17.25
N LEU A 289 20.97 -4.92 -16.81
CA LEU A 289 20.37 -5.74 -15.78
C LEU A 289 19.59 -6.85 -16.48
N LYS A 290 20.16 -8.05 -16.51
CA LYS A 290 19.49 -9.23 -17.08
C LYS A 290 18.42 -9.74 -16.11
N ASN A 291 17.34 -10.26 -16.66
CA ASN A 291 16.23 -10.83 -15.92
C ASN A 291 15.61 -9.83 -14.94
N SER A 292 15.38 -8.61 -15.44
CA SER A 292 14.95 -7.47 -14.64
C SER A 292 13.84 -6.71 -15.33
N ARG A 293 12.83 -6.29 -14.56
CA ARG A 293 11.72 -5.44 -15.01
C ARG A 293 11.41 -4.35 -14.00
N ARG A 294 10.73 -3.28 -14.45
CA ARG A 294 10.10 -2.33 -13.51
C ARG A 294 8.87 -3.01 -12.91
N GLY A 295 8.86 -3.10 -11.59
CA GLY A 295 7.78 -3.73 -10.84
C GLY A 295 7.39 -2.92 -9.62
N LEU A 296 6.26 -3.31 -9.02
CA LEU A 296 5.90 -2.89 -7.68
C LEU A 296 6.61 -3.81 -6.69
N VAL A 297 7.57 -3.26 -5.96
CA VAL A 297 8.35 -3.99 -4.96
C VAL A 297 7.94 -3.49 -3.57
N PRO A 298 7.59 -4.40 -2.63
CA PRO A 298 7.33 -4.02 -1.24
C PRO A 298 8.53 -3.29 -0.64
N THR A 299 8.28 -2.19 0.06
CA THR A 299 9.32 -1.39 0.72
C THR A 299 9.92 -2.09 1.94
N GLY A 300 9.19 -3.04 2.53
CA GLY A 300 9.54 -3.65 3.81
C GLY A 300 9.31 -2.73 5.01
N ASN A 301 8.95 -1.46 4.78
CA ASN A 301 8.59 -0.49 5.81
C ASN A 301 7.13 -0.07 5.60
N LEU A 302 6.26 -0.41 6.54
CA LEU A 302 4.83 -0.08 6.44
C LEU A 302 4.51 1.42 6.41
N LYS A 303 5.47 2.27 6.76
CA LYS A 303 5.34 3.74 6.72
C LYS A 303 5.75 4.34 5.37
N GLU A 304 6.31 3.55 4.47
CA GLU A 304 6.83 4.00 3.18
C GLU A 304 6.16 3.28 2.01
N GLY A 305 5.97 4.01 0.92
CA GLY A 305 5.37 3.49 -0.31
C GLY A 305 3.84 3.53 -0.34
N LEU A 306 3.30 3.13 -1.49
CA LEU A 306 1.87 3.23 -1.80
C LEU A 306 1.22 1.85 -1.83
N ASP A 307 -0.07 1.81 -1.51
CA ASP A 307 -0.88 0.60 -1.67
C ASP A 307 -1.44 0.56 -3.09
N TYR A 308 -1.40 -0.60 -3.72
CA TYR A 308 -1.88 -0.83 -5.09
C TYR A 308 -2.97 -1.89 -5.07
N LEU A 309 -4.14 -1.53 -5.58
CA LEU A 309 -5.27 -2.43 -5.79
C LEU A 309 -5.44 -2.61 -7.30
N THR A 310 -5.38 -3.85 -7.77
CA THR A 310 -5.68 -4.20 -9.15
C THR A 310 -7.10 -4.74 -9.25
N VAL A 311 -7.85 -4.23 -10.22
CA VAL A 311 -9.26 -4.60 -10.47
C VAL A 311 -9.53 -4.87 -11.95
N ASN A 312 -10.53 -5.70 -12.20
CA ASN A 312 -11.12 -5.84 -13.51
C ASN A 312 -12.40 -5.02 -13.56
N VAL A 313 -12.53 -4.18 -14.60
CA VAL A 313 -13.70 -3.32 -14.79
C VAL A 313 -14.43 -3.77 -16.06
N SER A 314 -15.74 -4.00 -15.95
CA SER A 314 -16.64 -4.36 -17.06
C SER A 314 -17.79 -3.38 -17.12
N PHE A 315 -18.12 -2.88 -18.31
CA PHE A 315 -19.29 -2.03 -18.53
C PHE A 315 -20.12 -2.59 -19.69
N ALA A 316 -21.43 -2.79 -19.45
CA ALA A 316 -22.36 -3.40 -20.40
C ALA A 316 -21.84 -4.74 -20.97
N GLY A 317 -21.22 -5.56 -20.12
CA GLY A 317 -20.65 -6.87 -20.50
C GLY A 317 -19.35 -6.82 -21.29
N LYS A 318 -18.76 -5.63 -21.51
CA LYS A 318 -17.46 -5.47 -22.16
C LYS A 318 -16.40 -5.10 -21.12
N GLY A 319 -15.35 -5.91 -21.02
CA GLY A 319 -14.16 -5.60 -20.22
C GLY A 319 -13.46 -4.35 -20.73
N LEU A 320 -13.29 -3.35 -19.87
CA LEU A 320 -12.73 -2.04 -20.23
C LEU A 320 -11.21 -1.99 -20.13
N ARG A 321 -10.61 -2.75 -19.20
CA ARG A 321 -9.16 -3.09 -19.05
C ARG A 321 -8.92 -3.59 -17.61
N ARG A 322 -7.76 -4.21 -17.38
CA ARG A 322 -7.21 -4.50 -16.04
C ARG A 322 -6.48 -3.23 -15.57
N TRP A 323 -6.85 -2.73 -14.39
CA TRP A 323 -6.31 -1.50 -13.80
C TRP A 323 -5.54 -1.81 -12.54
#